data_AF-A0A9P3C8P5-F1
#
_entry.id   AF-A0A9P3C8P5-F1
#
_cell.length_a   1.000
_cell.length_b   1.000
_cell.length_c   1.000
_cell.angle_alpha   90.00
_cell.angle_beta   90.00
_cell.angle_gamma   90.00
#
_symmetry.space_group_name_H-M   'P 1'
#
loop_
_entity.id
_entity.type
_entity.pdbx_description
1 polymer ?
#
loop_
_entity_poly.entity_id
_entity_poly.type
_entity_poly.pdbx_seq_one_letter_code
_entity_poly.pdbx_strand_id
1 'polypeptide(L)'
;MLARDKKLSLPSFENGPFKLWCDDFRPANVLLNEDMHIAGVVDWEFTYAAPVEFSYAPPWWLLIEKPEYWSKGIEDWAQVFDRRLKTFLTAMRHCEDMDAQYSQCRLSDQMQRSWESGDFWVVYAVLHSFAFDAIYWQKIDQRFFGPTETDDPSEAWKERLDLLDENQKGEMERLVTRKLKEMEDRVLAWDPDEYTEAFRQGLMRRREEKANEAKESHQ
;
A
#
# COMPACT_ATOMS: atom_id res chain seq x y z
N MET A 1 -15.43 5.89 -11.81
CA MET A 1 -14.99 6.16 -13.19
C MET A 1 -13.89 5.20 -13.64
N LEU A 2 -12.68 5.21 -13.04
CA LEU A 2 -11.57 4.32 -13.47
C LEU A 2 -11.85 2.82 -13.34
N ALA A 3 -12.38 2.39 -12.18
CA ALA A 3 -12.71 0.99 -11.94
C ALA A 3 -13.87 0.50 -12.85
N ARG A 4 -14.91 1.32 -13.03
CA ARG A 4 -16.05 1.02 -13.91
C ARG A 4 -15.59 0.85 -15.36
N ASP A 5 -14.67 1.71 -15.80
CA ASP A 5 -14.16 1.73 -17.16
C ASP A 5 -12.97 0.77 -17.35
N LYS A 6 -12.62 -0.03 -16.32
CA LYS A 6 -11.51 -1.02 -16.33
C LYS A 6 -10.16 -0.43 -16.76
N LYS A 7 -9.88 0.81 -16.35
CA LYS A 7 -8.67 1.54 -16.75
C LYS A 7 -7.44 1.24 -15.87
N LEU A 8 -7.64 0.57 -14.73
CA LEU A 8 -6.58 0.28 -13.76
C LEU A 8 -5.85 -1.05 -14.00
N SER A 9 -6.39 -1.92 -14.85
CA SER A 9 -5.82 -3.23 -15.18
C SER A 9 -5.59 -3.33 -16.68
N LEU A 10 -4.63 -4.16 -17.08
CA LEU A 10 -4.43 -4.47 -18.49
C LEU A 10 -5.61 -5.31 -19.01
N PRO A 11 -6.30 -4.91 -20.09
CA PRO A 11 -7.47 -5.65 -20.59
C PRO A 11 -7.18 -7.12 -20.91
N SER A 12 -5.95 -7.44 -21.29
CA SER A 12 -5.50 -8.80 -21.59
C SER A 12 -5.46 -9.72 -20.38
N PHE A 13 -5.46 -9.18 -19.16
CA PHE A 13 -5.32 -9.94 -17.92
C PHE A 13 -6.56 -9.89 -17.02
N GLU A 14 -7.67 -9.32 -17.51
CA GLU A 14 -8.91 -9.17 -16.72
C GLU A 14 -9.43 -10.50 -16.16
N ASN A 15 -9.24 -11.60 -16.90
CA ASN A 15 -9.67 -12.95 -16.51
C ASN A 15 -8.48 -13.85 -16.12
N GLY A 16 -7.33 -13.26 -15.77
CA GLY A 16 -6.09 -13.95 -15.44
C GLY A 16 -5.04 -13.90 -16.55
N PRO A 17 -3.92 -14.63 -16.39
CA PRO A 17 -3.72 -15.72 -15.45
C PRO A 17 -3.54 -15.26 -13.99
N PHE A 18 -3.94 -16.12 -13.06
CA PHE A 18 -3.65 -15.97 -11.63
C PHE A 18 -2.44 -16.85 -11.28
N LYS A 19 -1.50 -16.30 -10.51
CA LYS A 19 -0.29 -17.01 -10.06
C LYS A 19 -0.19 -17.00 -8.54
N LEU A 20 0.57 -17.94 -8.00
CA LEU A 20 0.91 -17.93 -6.58
C LEU A 20 1.77 -16.69 -6.29
N TRP A 21 1.37 -15.91 -5.29
CA TRP A 21 1.99 -14.67 -4.88
C TRP A 21 2.07 -14.62 -3.35
N CYS A 22 3.15 -14.03 -2.81
CA CYS A 22 3.32 -13.81 -1.38
C CYS A 22 3.67 -12.34 -1.13
N ASP A 23 2.84 -11.64 -0.36
CA ASP A 23 3.00 -10.21 -0.10
C ASP A 23 4.26 -9.89 0.73
N ASP A 24 4.76 -10.85 1.51
CA ASP A 24 5.97 -10.71 2.32
C ASP A 24 7.20 -11.39 1.71
N PHE A 25 7.23 -11.58 0.38
CA PHE A 25 8.42 -12.10 -0.30
C PHE A 25 9.54 -11.05 -0.35
N ARG A 26 10.28 -10.94 0.75
CA ARG A 26 11.36 -9.96 0.98
C ARG A 26 12.68 -10.65 1.36
N PRO A 27 13.84 -9.98 1.23
CA PRO A 27 15.15 -10.56 1.53
C PRO A 27 15.26 -11.15 2.95
N ALA A 28 14.54 -10.60 3.91
CA ALA A 28 14.51 -11.12 5.30
C ALA A 28 13.98 -12.56 5.39
N ASN A 29 13.19 -13.02 4.42
CA ASN A 29 12.59 -14.34 4.36
C ASN A 29 13.36 -15.31 3.45
N VAL A 30 14.54 -14.91 2.95
CA VAL A 30 15.43 -15.76 2.14
C VAL A 30 16.64 -16.18 2.97
N LEU A 31 16.79 -17.48 3.17
CA LEU A 31 17.91 -18.07 3.90
C LEU A 31 19.08 -18.34 2.96
N LEU A 32 20.28 -17.97 3.39
CA LEU A 32 21.52 -18.25 2.68
C LEU A 32 22.36 -19.26 3.47
N ASN A 33 23.09 -20.14 2.78
CA ASN A 33 24.10 -21.01 3.39
C ASN A 33 25.45 -20.30 3.53
N GLU A 34 26.47 -21.00 4.05
CA GLU A 34 27.83 -20.47 4.25
C GLU A 34 28.49 -19.99 2.94
N ASP A 35 28.10 -20.56 1.81
CA ASP A 35 28.59 -20.20 0.48
C ASP A 35 27.76 -19.10 -0.21
N MET A 36 26.84 -18.44 0.51
CA MET A 36 25.92 -17.40 0.00
C MET A 36 24.95 -17.91 -1.08
N HIS A 37 24.70 -19.22 -1.14
CA HIS A 37 23.64 -19.79 -1.98
C HIS A 37 22.31 -19.81 -1.22
N ILE A 38 21.20 -19.68 -1.96
CA ILE A 38 19.86 -19.78 -1.41
C ILE A 38 19.65 -21.19 -0.84
N ALA A 39 19.47 -21.28 0.48
CA ALA A 39 19.19 -22.51 1.20
C ALA A 39 17.68 -22.78 1.33
N GLY A 40 16.86 -21.73 1.32
CA GLY A 40 15.41 -21.83 1.41
C GLY A 40 14.72 -20.48 1.49
N VAL A 41 13.39 -20.51 1.32
CA VAL A 41 12.50 -19.36 1.51
C VAL A 41 11.49 -19.74 2.58
N VAL A 42 11.32 -18.88 3.58
CA VAL A 42 10.40 -19.07 4.71
C VAL A 42 9.24 -18.07 4.65
N ASP A 43 8.37 -18.14 5.66
CA ASP A 43 7.30 -17.16 5.89
C ASP A 43 6.26 -17.08 4.76
N TRP A 44 5.61 -18.21 4.49
CA TRP A 44 4.61 -18.36 3.43
C TRP A 44 3.18 -18.00 3.89
N GLU A 45 2.99 -17.45 5.08
CA GLU A 45 1.65 -17.27 5.67
C GLU A 45 0.77 -16.27 4.91
N PHE A 46 1.38 -15.38 4.11
CA PHE A 46 0.68 -14.41 3.25
C PHE A 46 0.64 -14.82 1.77
N THR A 47 0.63 -16.11 1.49
CA THR A 47 0.63 -16.63 0.11
C THR A 47 -0.77 -16.92 -0.40
N TYR A 48 -1.12 -16.43 -1.59
CA TYR A 48 -2.42 -16.64 -2.23
C TYR A 48 -2.32 -16.62 -3.76
N ALA A 49 -3.41 -16.95 -4.45
CA ALA A 49 -3.49 -16.79 -5.91
C ALA A 49 -3.86 -15.34 -6.24
N ALA A 50 -2.97 -14.63 -6.93
CA ALA A 50 -3.12 -13.22 -7.28
C ALA A 50 -3.03 -12.98 -8.80
N PRO A 51 -3.55 -11.84 -9.31
CA PRO A 51 -3.34 -11.45 -10.70
C PRO A 51 -1.85 -11.43 -11.06
N VAL A 52 -1.52 -11.87 -12.27
CA VAL A 52 -0.12 -11.94 -12.73
C VAL A 52 0.57 -10.57 -12.70
N GLU A 53 -0.18 -9.49 -12.83
CA GLU A 53 0.31 -8.11 -12.77
C GLU A 53 1.04 -7.79 -11.48
N PHE A 54 0.75 -8.49 -10.37
CA PHE A 54 1.48 -8.31 -9.11
C PHE A 54 2.94 -8.71 -9.27
N SER A 55 3.22 -9.78 -10.03
CA SER A 55 4.59 -10.18 -10.36
C SER A 55 5.31 -9.22 -11.30
N TYR A 56 4.57 -8.39 -12.04
CA TYR A 56 5.15 -7.39 -12.92
C TYR A 56 5.50 -6.11 -12.17
N ALA A 57 4.96 -5.86 -10.98
CA ALA A 57 5.44 -4.76 -10.16
C ALA A 57 6.82 -5.12 -9.59
N PRO A 58 7.89 -4.34 -9.87
CA PRO A 58 9.18 -4.60 -9.25
C PRO A 58 9.09 -4.51 -7.71
N PRO A 59 9.92 -5.27 -6.98
CA PRO A 59 9.84 -5.32 -5.53
C PRO A 59 10.14 -3.95 -4.90
N TRP A 60 9.17 -3.36 -4.20
CA TRP A 60 9.34 -2.07 -3.53
C TRP A 60 10.50 -2.09 -2.51
N TRP A 61 10.76 -3.25 -1.91
CA TRP A 61 11.78 -3.44 -0.88
C TRP A 61 13.22 -3.35 -1.41
N LEU A 62 13.46 -3.06 -2.70
CA LEU A 62 14.82 -2.74 -3.19
C LEU A 62 15.48 -1.59 -2.41
N LEU A 63 14.68 -0.69 -1.83
CA LEU A 63 15.16 0.36 -0.93
C LEU A 63 14.98 0.07 0.56
N ILE A 64 14.36 -1.07 0.91
CA ILE A 64 13.99 -1.51 2.27
C ILE A 64 12.95 -0.61 2.96
N GLU A 65 13.03 0.70 2.76
CA GLU A 65 12.10 1.70 3.24
C GLU A 65 10.99 1.99 2.21
N LYS A 66 9.75 2.12 2.69
CA LYS A 66 8.58 2.38 1.85
C LYS A 66 8.52 3.84 1.40
N PRO A 67 7.95 4.14 0.22
CA PRO A 67 7.74 5.50 -0.29
C PRO A 67 7.13 6.46 0.74
N GLU A 68 6.12 6.02 1.50
CA GLU A 68 5.40 6.87 2.46
C GLU A 68 6.21 7.24 3.71
N TYR A 69 7.27 6.50 4.01
CA TYR A 69 8.16 6.79 5.14
C TYR A 69 9.45 7.51 4.70
N TRP A 70 9.64 7.70 3.39
CA TRP A 70 10.84 8.29 2.86
C TRP A 70 10.93 9.79 3.22
N SER A 71 11.94 10.14 4.02
CA SER A 71 12.10 11.50 4.57
C SER A 71 12.13 12.64 3.53
N LYS A 72 12.54 12.34 2.29
CA LYS A 72 12.61 13.31 1.18
C LYS A 72 11.40 13.30 0.26
N GLY A 73 10.38 12.49 0.58
CA GLY A 73 9.15 12.35 -0.18
C GLY A 73 9.19 11.29 -1.28
N ILE A 74 8.02 10.98 -1.82
CA ILE A 74 7.79 9.90 -2.80
C ILE A 74 8.56 10.12 -4.10
N GLU A 75 8.78 11.38 -4.52
CA GLU A 75 9.51 11.69 -5.75
C GLU A 75 11.00 11.35 -5.65
N ASP A 76 11.64 11.72 -4.53
CA ASP A 76 13.04 11.36 -4.27
C ASP A 76 13.18 9.83 -4.13
N TRP A 77 12.23 9.18 -3.44
CA TRP A 77 12.17 7.72 -3.37
C TRP A 77 12.12 7.10 -4.76
N ALA A 78 11.24 7.59 -5.64
CA ALA A 78 11.09 7.09 -7.00
C ALA A 78 12.37 7.26 -7.82
N GLN A 79 13.06 8.39 -7.67
CA GLN A 79 14.33 8.64 -8.35
C GLN A 79 15.44 7.68 -7.88
N VAL A 80 15.52 7.41 -6.58
CA VAL A 80 16.49 6.47 -6.01
C VAL A 80 16.12 5.03 -6.42
N PHE A 81 14.84 4.70 -6.39
CA PHE A 81 14.30 3.39 -6.78
C PHE A 81 14.62 3.08 -8.24
N ASP A 82 14.38 4.01 -9.17
CA ASP A 82 14.70 3.87 -10.59
C ASP A 82 16.16 3.46 -10.83
N ARG A 83 17.10 4.07 -10.09
CA ARG A 83 18.53 3.74 -10.20
C ARG A 83 18.83 2.32 -9.72
N ARG A 84 18.23 1.90 -8.60
CA ARG A 84 18.42 0.55 -8.04
C ARG A 84 17.73 -0.51 -8.88
N LEU A 85 16.55 -0.19 -9.39
CA LEU A 85 15.78 -1.04 -10.28
C LEU A 85 16.58 -1.37 -11.53
N LYS A 86 17.27 -0.40 -12.13
CA LYS A 86 18.16 -0.64 -13.29
C LYS A 86 19.23 -1.69 -12.97
N THR A 87 19.91 -1.60 -11.82
CA THR A 87 20.89 -2.61 -11.39
C THR A 87 20.23 -3.98 -11.20
N PHE A 88 19.08 -4.03 -10.52
CA PHE A 88 18.34 -5.26 -10.28
C PHE A 88 17.92 -5.94 -11.59
N LEU A 89 17.35 -5.19 -12.53
CA LEU A 89 16.91 -5.71 -13.82
C LEU A 89 18.09 -6.20 -14.67
N THR A 90 19.25 -5.56 -14.61
CA THR A 90 20.47 -6.07 -15.27
C THR A 90 20.87 -7.44 -14.73
N ALA A 91 20.87 -7.62 -13.40
CA ALA A 91 21.17 -8.92 -12.79
C ALA A 91 20.12 -9.98 -13.12
N MET A 92 18.83 -9.61 -13.05
CA MET A 92 17.72 -10.50 -13.37
C MET A 92 17.80 -11.00 -14.81
N ARG A 93 18.05 -10.11 -15.77
CA ARG A 93 18.24 -10.47 -17.19
C ARG A 93 19.38 -11.45 -17.40
N HIS A 94 20.50 -11.23 -16.73
CA HIS A 94 21.64 -12.16 -16.81
C HIS A 94 21.24 -13.56 -16.32
N CYS A 95 20.48 -13.66 -15.23
CA CYS A 95 19.96 -14.94 -14.74
C CYS A 95 18.95 -15.57 -15.72
N GLU A 96 18.02 -14.79 -16.25
CA GLU A 96 17.03 -15.25 -17.24
C GLU A 96 17.69 -15.68 -18.56
N ASP A 97 18.80 -15.05 -18.97
CA ASP A 97 19.57 -15.40 -20.18
C ASP A 97 20.27 -16.76 -20.05
N MET A 98 20.61 -17.17 -18.83
CA MET A 98 21.23 -18.47 -18.56
C MET A 98 20.23 -19.64 -18.63
N ASP A 99 18.92 -19.35 -18.65
CA ASP A 99 17.86 -20.35 -18.69
C ASP A 99 16.93 -20.13 -19.90
N ALA A 100 17.02 -21.06 -20.87
CA ALA A 100 16.27 -20.99 -22.12
C ALA A 100 14.74 -20.94 -21.93
N GLN A 101 14.22 -21.36 -20.77
CA GLN A 101 12.79 -21.34 -20.45
C GLN A 101 12.20 -19.91 -20.42
N TYR A 102 13.00 -18.91 -20.04
CA TYR A 102 12.52 -17.53 -19.89
C TYR A 102 12.70 -16.66 -21.14
N SER A 103 13.24 -17.24 -22.22
CA SER A 103 13.58 -16.53 -23.46
C SER A 103 12.38 -15.88 -24.17
N GLN A 104 11.16 -16.38 -23.97
CA GLN A 104 9.96 -15.91 -24.69
C GLN A 104 9.14 -14.85 -23.93
N CYS A 105 9.29 -14.74 -22.61
CA CYS A 105 8.59 -13.73 -21.81
C CYS A 105 9.35 -13.48 -20.50
N ARG A 106 10.30 -12.54 -20.55
CA ARG A 106 11.15 -12.19 -19.40
C ARG A 106 10.36 -11.40 -18.38
N LEU A 107 10.45 -11.80 -17.10
CA LEU A 107 9.84 -11.07 -16.01
C LEU A 107 10.51 -9.70 -15.86
N SER A 108 11.82 -9.61 -16.11
CA SER A 108 12.56 -8.35 -16.08
C SER A 108 11.95 -7.28 -17.00
N ASP A 109 11.49 -7.69 -18.20
CA ASP A 109 10.96 -6.77 -19.18
C ASP A 109 9.55 -6.31 -18.80
N GLN A 110 8.75 -7.18 -18.18
CA GLN A 110 7.46 -6.79 -17.62
C GLN A 110 7.64 -5.84 -16.43
N MET A 111 8.63 -6.09 -15.56
CA MET A 111 8.98 -5.19 -14.46
C MET A 111 9.43 -3.80 -14.91
N GLN A 112 10.26 -3.75 -15.96
CA GLN A 112 10.65 -2.47 -16.55
C GLN A 112 9.44 -1.73 -17.11
N ARG A 113 8.60 -2.40 -17.89
CA ARG A 113 7.39 -1.80 -18.48
C ARG A 113 6.43 -1.30 -17.42
N SER A 114 6.22 -2.07 -16.36
CA SER A 114 5.35 -1.70 -15.24
C SER A 114 5.82 -0.44 -14.52
N TRP A 115 7.14 -0.29 -14.36
CA TRP A 115 7.73 0.92 -13.79
C TRP A 115 7.58 2.13 -14.73
N GLU A 116 7.92 1.97 -16.00
CA GLU A 116 7.86 3.04 -17.01
C GLU A 116 6.42 3.51 -17.31
N SER A 117 5.45 2.59 -17.31
CA SER A 117 4.04 2.91 -17.52
C SER A 117 3.37 3.51 -16.28
N GLY A 118 3.97 3.31 -15.09
CA GLY A 118 3.37 3.65 -13.80
C GLY A 118 2.36 2.61 -13.28
N ASP A 119 2.24 1.44 -13.92
CA ASP A 119 1.41 0.33 -13.40
C ASP A 119 1.92 -0.18 -12.05
N PHE A 120 3.22 -0.05 -11.78
CA PHE A 120 3.81 -0.29 -10.46
C PHE A 120 3.04 0.43 -9.35
N TRP A 121 2.67 1.70 -9.56
CA TRP A 121 1.99 2.50 -8.53
C TRP A 121 0.56 2.03 -8.29
N VAL A 122 -0.12 1.53 -9.32
CA VAL A 122 -1.46 0.93 -9.18
C VAL A 122 -1.38 -0.34 -8.34
N VAL A 123 -0.45 -1.24 -8.65
CA VAL A 123 -0.24 -2.47 -7.86
C VAL A 123 0.21 -2.12 -6.44
N TYR A 124 1.12 -1.16 -6.28
CA TYR A 124 1.60 -0.71 -4.97
C TYR A 124 0.44 -0.21 -4.11
N ALA A 125 -0.44 0.63 -4.66
CA ALA A 125 -1.61 1.18 -3.96
C ALA A 125 -2.65 0.10 -3.58
N VAL A 126 -2.78 -0.96 -4.38
CA VAL A 126 -3.63 -2.12 -4.05
C VAL A 126 -3.05 -2.92 -2.88
N LEU A 127 -1.73 -3.12 -2.87
CA LEU A 127 -1.04 -3.90 -1.83
C LEU A 127 -0.80 -3.12 -0.53
N HIS A 128 -0.80 -1.78 -0.59
CA HIS A 128 -0.43 -0.92 0.53
C HIS A 128 -1.50 0.16 0.78
N SER A 129 -2.49 -0.18 1.60
CA SER A 129 -3.66 0.69 1.87
C SER A 129 -3.34 1.95 2.66
N PHE A 130 -2.29 1.95 3.50
CA PHE A 130 -1.98 3.07 4.39
C PHE A 130 -1.61 4.36 3.63
N ALA A 131 -0.87 4.23 2.53
CA ALA A 131 -0.41 5.36 1.72
C ALA A 131 -1.25 5.57 0.45
N PHE A 132 -2.39 4.88 0.33
CA PHE A 132 -3.19 4.86 -0.88
C PHE A 132 -3.51 6.27 -1.39
N ASP A 133 -3.96 7.17 -0.51
CA ASP A 133 -4.36 8.53 -0.89
C ASP A 133 -3.19 9.33 -1.48
N ALA A 134 -2.05 9.36 -0.79
CA ALA A 134 -0.86 10.07 -1.27
C ALA A 134 -0.34 9.49 -2.60
N ILE A 135 -0.30 8.16 -2.73
CA ILE A 135 0.13 7.49 -3.97
C ILE A 135 -0.86 7.76 -5.10
N TYR A 136 -2.16 7.73 -4.82
CA TYR A 136 -3.19 7.99 -5.83
C TYR A 136 -3.02 9.39 -6.42
N TRP A 137 -3.00 10.43 -5.58
CA TRP A 137 -2.92 11.81 -6.06
C TRP A 137 -1.59 12.14 -6.72
N GLN A 138 -0.47 11.59 -6.23
CA GLN A 138 0.86 11.92 -6.76
C GLN A 138 1.26 11.08 -7.98
N LYS A 139 0.80 9.83 -8.09
CA LYS A 139 1.31 8.87 -9.08
C LYS A 139 0.26 8.26 -10.01
N ILE A 140 -1.02 8.27 -9.64
CA ILE A 140 -2.08 7.60 -10.40
C ILE A 140 -3.02 8.60 -11.07
N ASP A 141 -3.49 9.62 -10.36
CA ASP A 141 -4.55 10.53 -10.83
C ASP A 141 -4.19 11.22 -12.15
N GLN A 142 -3.02 11.88 -12.18
CA GLN A 142 -2.57 12.64 -13.35
C GLN A 142 -2.38 11.77 -14.60
N ARG A 143 -2.09 10.47 -14.44
CA ARG A 143 -1.96 9.53 -15.55
C ARG A 143 -3.27 9.34 -16.31
N PHE A 144 -4.40 9.38 -15.59
CA PHE A 144 -5.72 9.12 -16.18
C PHE A 144 -6.53 10.37 -16.47
N PHE A 145 -6.32 11.44 -15.71
CA PHE A 145 -7.10 12.68 -15.81
C PHE A 145 -6.28 13.87 -16.30
N GLY A 146 -4.97 13.72 -16.47
CA GLY A 146 -4.07 14.80 -16.85
C GLY A 146 -3.69 15.69 -15.67
N PRO A 147 -2.84 16.70 -15.90
CA PRO A 147 -2.44 17.64 -14.86
C PRO A 147 -3.64 18.46 -14.35
N THR A 148 -3.56 18.87 -13.09
CA THR A 148 -4.46 19.84 -12.47
C THR A 148 -3.97 21.27 -12.69
N GLU A 149 -4.83 22.27 -12.49
CA GLU A 149 -4.41 23.68 -12.52
C GLU A 149 -3.48 24.01 -11.35
N THR A 150 -3.68 23.36 -10.20
CA THR A 150 -2.80 23.47 -9.04
C THR A 150 -1.78 22.33 -9.01
N ASP A 151 -0.51 22.65 -8.73
CA ASP A 151 0.54 21.65 -8.50
C ASP A 151 0.43 20.95 -7.12
N ASP A 152 -0.51 21.38 -6.26
CA ASP A 152 -0.74 20.78 -4.95
C ASP A 152 -1.63 19.53 -5.05
N PRO A 153 -1.10 18.31 -4.77
CA PRO A 153 -1.89 17.08 -4.83
C PRO A 153 -3.06 17.06 -3.84
N SER A 154 -3.01 17.84 -2.75
CA SER A 154 -4.07 17.89 -1.73
C SER A 154 -5.32 18.65 -2.18
N GLU A 155 -5.21 19.44 -3.24
CA GLU A 155 -6.27 20.28 -3.78
C GLU A 155 -6.83 19.73 -5.09
N ALA A 156 -6.10 18.81 -5.72
CA ALA A 156 -6.44 18.17 -7.00
C ALA A 156 -7.87 17.59 -7.04
N TRP A 157 -8.37 17.06 -5.91
CA TRP A 157 -9.70 16.49 -5.82
C TRP A 157 -10.83 17.47 -6.14
N LYS A 158 -10.62 18.78 -5.93
CA LYS A 158 -11.64 19.81 -6.19
C LYS A 158 -11.99 19.90 -7.66
N GLU A 159 -10.98 19.88 -8.53
CA GLU A 159 -11.16 19.83 -9.99
C GLU A 159 -11.79 18.50 -10.43
N ARG A 160 -11.50 17.40 -9.71
CA ARG A 160 -12.07 16.08 -10.05
C ARG A 160 -13.55 15.96 -9.70
N LEU A 161 -14.11 16.81 -8.84
CA LEU A 161 -15.55 16.86 -8.57
C LEU A 161 -16.36 17.21 -9.82
N ASP A 162 -15.79 18.00 -10.73
CA ASP A 162 -16.47 18.40 -11.97
C ASP A 162 -16.64 17.23 -12.94
N LEU A 163 -15.88 16.15 -12.76
CA LEU A 163 -16.00 14.93 -13.55
C LEU A 163 -17.15 14.03 -13.09
N LEU A 164 -17.75 14.29 -11.93
CA LEU A 164 -18.87 13.52 -11.41
C LEU A 164 -20.15 13.86 -12.16
N ASP A 165 -20.94 12.84 -12.48
CA ASP A 165 -22.28 13.03 -13.03
C ASP A 165 -23.27 13.54 -11.95
N GLU A 166 -24.41 14.11 -12.37
CA GLU A 166 -25.39 14.68 -11.43
C GLU A 166 -25.92 13.67 -10.40
N ASN A 167 -26.02 12.40 -10.80
CA ASN A 167 -26.44 11.34 -9.88
C ASN A 167 -25.35 11.04 -8.83
N GLN A 168 -24.08 11.00 -9.25
CA GLN A 168 -22.93 10.85 -8.36
C GLN A 168 -22.81 12.03 -7.39
N LYS A 169 -23.00 13.27 -7.87
CA LYS A 169 -23.02 14.46 -7.02
C LYS A 169 -24.15 14.39 -5.99
N GLY A 170 -25.36 14.02 -6.41
CA GLY A 170 -26.51 13.84 -5.51
C GLY A 170 -26.27 12.76 -4.44
N GLU A 171 -25.68 11.62 -4.79
CA GLU A 171 -25.35 10.56 -3.83
C GLU A 171 -24.25 11.00 -2.84
N MET A 172 -23.25 11.75 -3.32
CA MET A 172 -22.21 12.34 -2.46
C MET A 172 -22.82 13.34 -1.47
N GLU A 173 -23.65 14.27 -1.92
CA GLU A 173 -24.33 15.23 -1.06
C GLU A 173 -25.18 14.53 0.01
N ARG A 174 -25.95 13.52 -0.39
CA ARG A 174 -26.75 12.71 0.54
C ARG A 174 -25.89 12.00 1.58
N LEU A 175 -24.73 11.47 1.18
CA LEU A 175 -23.76 10.87 2.10
C LEU A 175 -23.23 11.92 3.10
N VAL A 176 -22.83 13.09 2.62
CA VAL A 176 -22.30 14.20 3.44
C VAL A 176 -23.35 14.68 4.43
N THR A 177 -24.58 14.96 3.98
CA THR A 177 -25.68 15.38 4.87
C THR A 177 -25.95 14.35 5.96
N ARG A 178 -25.99 13.06 5.59
CA ARG A 178 -26.16 11.98 6.57
C ARG A 178 -25.01 11.96 7.58
N LYS A 179 -23.76 12.06 7.13
CA LYS A 179 -22.58 12.02 8.01
C LYS A 179 -22.49 13.23 8.95
N LEU A 180 -22.87 14.42 8.48
CA LEU A 180 -22.94 15.62 9.33
C LEU A 180 -24.02 15.47 10.41
N LYS A 181 -25.19 14.93 10.07
CA LYS A 181 -26.24 14.64 11.06
C LYS A 181 -25.81 13.57 12.06
N GLU A 182 -25.20 12.48 11.58
CA GLU A 182 -24.64 11.45 12.46
C GLU A 182 -23.60 12.04 13.41
N MET A 183 -22.77 13.00 12.98
CA MET A 183 -21.75 13.64 13.80
C MET A 183 -22.33 14.42 14.98
N GLU A 184 -23.54 14.95 14.89
CA GLU A 184 -24.21 15.67 15.99
C GLU A 184 -24.50 14.74 17.18
N ASP A 185 -24.91 13.50 16.90
CA ASP A 185 -25.32 12.51 17.90
C ASP A 185 -24.25 11.43 18.16
N ARG A 186 -23.17 11.41 17.37
CA ARG A 186 -22.14 10.36 17.45
C ARG A 186 -21.31 10.52 18.71
N VAL A 187 -21.51 9.61 19.65
CA VAL A 187 -20.55 9.36 20.73
C VAL A 187 -19.27 8.82 20.11
N LEU A 188 -18.19 9.59 20.16
CA LEU A 188 -16.85 9.12 19.82
C LEU A 188 -16.36 8.19 20.94
N ALA A 189 -16.87 6.96 20.94
CA ALA A 189 -16.34 5.90 21.76
C ALA A 189 -15.12 5.31 21.05
N TRP A 190 -13.94 5.55 21.60
CA TRP A 190 -12.76 4.77 21.26
C TRP A 190 -12.90 3.44 22.01
N ASP A 191 -13.02 2.33 21.28
CA ASP A 191 -12.94 1.01 21.90
C ASP A 191 -11.49 0.77 22.32
N PRO A 192 -11.20 0.73 23.63
CA PRO A 192 -9.87 0.40 24.08
C PRO A 192 -9.48 -1.01 23.66
N ASP A 193 -8.26 -1.16 23.15
CA ASP A 193 -7.66 -2.48 23.04
C ASP A 193 -7.52 -3.14 24.42
N GLU A 194 -7.38 -4.47 24.45
CA GLU A 194 -7.26 -5.22 25.71
C GLU A 194 -6.17 -4.68 26.63
N TYR A 195 -5.08 -4.17 26.05
CA TYR A 195 -3.98 -3.56 26.79
C TYR A 195 -4.41 -2.28 27.50
N THR A 196 -5.13 -1.41 26.82
CA THR A 196 -5.59 -0.13 27.38
C THR A 196 -6.69 -0.35 28.42
N GLU A 197 -7.54 -1.37 28.25
CA GLU A 197 -8.47 -1.81 29.30
C GLU A 197 -7.74 -2.33 30.53
N ALA A 198 -6.77 -3.23 30.35
CA ALA A 198 -5.99 -3.79 31.45
C ALA A 198 -5.23 -2.70 32.22
N PHE A 199 -4.65 -1.73 31.50
CA PHE A 199 -4.00 -0.58 32.11
C PHE A 199 -4.98 0.29 32.91
N ARG A 200 -6.15 0.59 32.36
CA ARG A 200 -7.21 1.34 33.06
C ARG A 200 -7.65 0.62 34.33
N GLN A 201 -7.90 -0.68 34.27
CA GLN A 201 -8.29 -1.49 35.43
C GLN A 201 -7.20 -1.48 36.51
N GLY A 202 -5.92 -1.60 36.12
CA GLY A 202 -4.78 -1.51 37.04
C GLY A 202 -4.61 -0.13 37.69
N LEU A 203 -5.05 0.93 37.01
CA LEU A 203 -5.02 2.30 37.54
C LEU A 203 -6.17 2.54 38.54
N MET A 204 -7.34 1.94 38.29
CA MET A 204 -8.47 1.96 39.21
C MET A 204 -8.17 1.21 40.51
N ARG A 205 -7.61 -0.01 40.45
CA ARG A 205 -7.21 -0.76 41.66
C ARG A 205 -6.22 0.02 42.51
N ARG A 206 -5.19 0.61 41.90
CA ARG A 206 -4.20 1.43 42.63
C ARG A 206 -4.80 2.67 43.30
N ARG A 207 -5.87 3.23 42.74
CA ARG A 207 -6.60 4.35 43.37
C ARG A 207 -7.45 3.87 44.54
N GLU A 208 -8.09 2.71 44.42
CA GLU A 208 -8.87 2.10 45.50
C GLU A 208 -7.98 1.68 46.68
N GLU A 209 -6.84 1.06 46.41
CA GLU A 209 -5.83 0.69 47.41
C GLU A 209 -5.36 1.92 48.19
N LYS A 210 -4.95 2.99 47.50
CA LYS A 210 -4.56 4.26 48.15
C LYS A 210 -5.69 4.90 48.95
N ALA A 211 -6.94 4.81 48.48
CA ALA A 211 -8.09 5.36 49.19
C ALA A 211 -8.42 4.57 50.46
N ASN A 212 -8.17 3.26 50.48
CA ASN A 212 -8.34 2.43 51.66
C ASN A 212 -7.20 2.64 52.67
N GLU A 213 -5.95 2.71 52.22
CA GLU A 213 -4.79 3.04 53.09
C GLU A 213 -4.93 4.42 53.76
N ALA A 214 -5.48 5.42 53.03
CA ALA A 214 -5.76 6.75 53.59
C ALA A 214 -6.87 6.74 54.66
N LYS A 215 -7.81 5.78 54.59
CA LYS A 215 -8.88 5.61 55.60
C LYS A 215 -8.39 4.87 56.84
N GLU A 216 -7.50 3.88 56.68
CA GLU A 216 -6.94 3.12 57.80
C GLU A 216 -5.91 3.93 58.59
N SER A 217 -5.23 4.91 57.98
CA SER A 217 -4.29 5.81 58.66
C SER A 217 -4.94 6.95 59.46
N HIS A 218 -6.28 7.08 59.42
CA HIS A 218 -7.05 8.09 60.18
C HIS A 218 -7.89 7.47 61.30
N GLN A 219 -7.64 6.21 61.66
CA GLN A 219 -8.23 5.49 62.81
C GLN A 219 -7.17 5.26 63.89
#